data_AF-A0A2E1ZQX2-F1
#
_entry.id   AF-A0A2E1ZQX2-F1
#
_cell.length_a   1.000
_cell.length_b   1.000
_cell.length_c   1.000
_cell.angle_alpha   90.00
_cell.angle_beta   90.00
_cell.angle_gamma   90.00
#
_symmetry.space_group_name_H-M   'P 1'
#
loop_
_entity.id
_entity.type
_entity.pdbx_description
1 polymer ?
#
loop_
_entity_poly.entity_id
_entity_poly.type
_entity_poly.pdbx_seq_one_letter_code
_entity_poly.pdbx_strand_id
1 'polypeptide(L)'
;GLRGRNPSNAAWYWGISDYHAKADVWPLDPEGELLAMMFIESAEGAENIDEIITVPGLGGIFIGPSDLSTSMGYASPAAPQVEEAIQRVLQACLDNDVPCAITTGQGSVQDRIEQGFRFVTVGADGGLNSGASNALRLGREAAGRD
;
A
#
# COMPACT_ATOMS: atom_id res chain seq x y z
N GLY A 1 16.81 -12.48 -9.25
CA GLY A 1 16.72 -12.30 -7.78
C GLY A 1 17.41 -13.45 -7.05
N LEU A 2 17.23 -13.52 -5.72
CA LEU A 2 17.79 -14.59 -4.85
C LEU A 2 16.77 -15.70 -4.52
N ARG A 3 15.69 -15.82 -5.31
CA ARG A 3 14.63 -16.82 -5.08
C ARG A 3 15.21 -18.24 -5.21
N GLY A 4 14.93 -19.08 -4.21
CA GLY A 4 15.29 -20.50 -4.27
C GLY A 4 14.59 -21.24 -5.42
N ARG A 5 15.22 -22.31 -5.90
CA ARG A 5 14.76 -23.05 -7.09
C ARG A 5 13.53 -23.93 -6.86
N ASN A 6 13.30 -24.47 -5.66
CA ASN A 6 12.33 -25.55 -5.43
C ASN A 6 10.88 -25.02 -5.35
N PRO A 7 10.08 -25.05 -6.43
CA PRO A 7 8.81 -24.35 -6.47
C PRO A 7 7.64 -25.26 -6.06
N SER A 8 7.89 -26.54 -5.78
CA SER A 8 6.87 -27.60 -5.71
C SER A 8 5.66 -27.24 -4.85
N ASN A 9 5.89 -26.74 -3.62
CA ASN A 9 4.81 -26.35 -2.71
C ASN A 9 4.04 -25.12 -3.22
N ALA A 10 4.74 -24.14 -3.78
CA ALA A 10 4.12 -22.91 -4.25
C ALA A 10 3.36 -23.13 -5.57
N ALA A 11 3.90 -23.91 -6.50
CA ALA A 11 3.22 -24.32 -7.73
C ALA A 11 1.95 -25.13 -7.42
N TRP A 12 2.01 -26.07 -6.47
CA TRP A 12 0.83 -26.79 -5.98
C TRP A 12 -0.20 -25.86 -5.34
N TYR A 13 0.23 -24.98 -4.43
CA TYR A 13 -0.68 -24.08 -3.71
C TYR A 13 -1.36 -23.06 -4.64
N TRP A 14 -0.63 -22.52 -5.62
CA TRP A 14 -1.18 -21.59 -6.62
C TRP A 14 -1.91 -22.29 -7.77
N GLY A 15 -1.78 -23.62 -7.90
CA GLY A 15 -2.43 -24.39 -8.96
C GLY A 15 -1.88 -24.10 -10.36
N ILE A 16 -0.60 -23.74 -10.47
CA ILE A 16 0.05 -23.35 -11.74
C ILE A 16 1.16 -24.33 -12.14
N SER A 17 1.41 -24.45 -13.45
CA SER A 17 2.46 -25.28 -14.04
C SER A 17 3.66 -24.49 -14.57
N ASP A 18 3.48 -23.18 -14.78
CA ASP A 18 4.44 -22.22 -15.35
C ASP A 18 5.07 -21.31 -14.30
N TYR A 19 5.26 -21.83 -13.07
CA TYR A 19 5.70 -21.09 -11.89
C TYR A 19 6.86 -20.12 -12.14
N HIS A 20 7.93 -20.55 -12.81
CA HIS A 20 9.10 -19.70 -12.97
C HIS A 20 8.83 -18.44 -13.81
N ALA A 21 7.91 -18.50 -14.77
CA ALA A 21 7.52 -17.33 -15.55
C ALA A 21 6.64 -16.39 -14.71
N LYS A 22 5.69 -16.94 -13.95
CA LYS A 22 4.72 -16.14 -13.18
C LYS A 22 5.26 -15.58 -11.87
N ALA A 23 6.26 -16.24 -11.30
CA ALA A 23 6.67 -15.96 -9.94
C ALA A 23 7.71 -14.83 -9.84
N ASP A 24 8.12 -14.17 -10.92
CA ASP A 24 8.93 -12.97 -10.80
C ASP A 24 8.08 -11.73 -10.45
N VAL A 25 8.76 -10.67 -10.03
CA VAL A 25 8.12 -9.46 -9.48
C VAL A 25 7.73 -8.52 -10.62
N TRP A 26 6.46 -8.14 -10.66
CA TRP A 26 5.97 -7.04 -11.48
C TRP A 26 6.17 -5.70 -10.76
N PRO A 27 6.60 -4.61 -11.46
CA PRO A 27 6.76 -4.48 -12.91
C PRO A 27 8.16 -4.81 -13.46
N LEU A 28 9.06 -5.40 -12.65
CA LEU A 28 10.43 -5.71 -13.10
C LEU A 28 10.44 -6.76 -14.23
N ASP A 29 9.60 -7.79 -14.09
CA ASP A 29 9.26 -8.73 -15.15
C ASP A 29 7.80 -8.48 -15.58
N PRO A 30 7.54 -8.09 -16.84
CA PRO A 30 6.19 -7.91 -17.37
C PRO A 30 5.32 -9.17 -17.34
N GLU A 31 5.92 -10.37 -17.37
CA GLU A 31 5.21 -11.66 -17.29
C GLU A 31 5.05 -12.15 -15.84
N GLY A 32 5.76 -11.50 -14.91
CA GLY A 32 5.66 -11.74 -13.48
C GLY A 32 4.31 -11.30 -12.92
N GLU A 33 3.84 -12.02 -11.90
CA GLU A 33 2.54 -11.79 -11.26
C GLU A 33 2.69 -11.46 -9.76
N LEU A 34 3.92 -11.38 -9.24
CA LEU A 34 4.13 -11.00 -7.85
C LEU A 34 4.23 -9.48 -7.69
N LEU A 35 3.41 -8.93 -6.81
CA LEU A 35 3.46 -7.53 -6.45
C LEU A 35 4.37 -7.34 -5.23
N ALA A 36 5.46 -6.58 -5.38
CA ALA A 36 6.27 -6.13 -4.25
C ALA A 36 5.80 -4.73 -3.82
N MET A 37 5.23 -4.64 -2.61
CA MET A 37 4.85 -3.37 -2.00
C MET A 37 5.75 -3.06 -0.81
N MET A 38 6.21 -1.81 -0.70
CA MET A 38 6.99 -1.36 0.43
C MET A 38 6.14 -0.55 1.39
N PHE A 39 6.27 -0.85 2.69
CA PHE A 39 5.60 -0.11 3.74
C PHE A 39 6.46 1.09 4.15
N ILE A 40 5.88 2.29 4.07
CA ILE A 40 6.48 3.54 4.54
C ILE A 40 5.76 3.93 5.82
N GLU A 41 6.39 3.56 6.93
CA GLU A 41 5.83 3.66 8.28
C GLU A 41 6.83 4.22 9.29
N SER A 42 7.90 4.84 8.81
CA SER A 42 8.90 5.52 9.62
C SER A 42 9.21 6.91 9.10
N ALA A 43 9.67 7.79 9.99
CA ALA A 43 10.13 9.13 9.61
C ALA A 43 11.26 9.04 8.55
N GLU A 44 12.23 8.16 8.78
CA GLU A 44 13.34 7.89 7.85
C GLU A 44 12.84 7.39 6.48
N GLY A 45 11.83 6.51 6.45
CA GLY A 45 11.24 6.03 5.21
C GLY A 45 10.55 7.15 4.43
N ALA A 46 9.84 8.05 5.12
CA ALA A 46 9.19 9.19 4.50
C ALA A 46 10.20 10.25 4.00
N GLU A 47 11.31 10.45 4.73
CA GLU A 47 12.40 11.34 4.31
C GLU A 47 13.07 10.84 3.03
N ASN A 48 13.33 9.53 2.95
CA ASN A 48 14.02 8.87 1.83
C ASN A 48 13.09 8.40 0.70
N ILE A 49 11.81 8.82 0.69
CA ILE A 49 10.83 8.31 -0.28
C ILE A 49 11.26 8.52 -1.74
N ASP A 50 11.91 9.64 -2.03
CA ASP A 50 12.37 9.99 -3.39
C ASP A 50 13.43 9.00 -3.92
N GLU A 51 14.21 8.38 -3.05
CA GLU A 51 15.15 7.31 -3.42
C GLU A 51 14.43 5.95 -3.49
N ILE A 52 13.64 5.63 -2.47
CA ILE A 52 12.93 4.34 -2.35
C ILE A 52 12.02 4.10 -3.56
N ILE A 53 11.32 5.13 -4.02
CA ILE A 53 10.36 5.00 -5.10
C ILE A 53 10.99 4.65 -6.45
N THR A 54 12.29 4.90 -6.60
CA THR A 54 13.04 4.60 -7.82
C THR A 54 13.57 3.15 -7.87
N VAL A 55 13.36 2.36 -6.81
CA VAL A 55 13.83 0.97 -6.74
C VAL A 55 13.14 0.12 -7.82
N PRO A 56 13.90 -0.54 -8.72
CA PRO A 56 13.32 -1.36 -9.77
C PRO A 56 12.48 -2.52 -9.23
N GLY A 57 11.29 -2.71 -9.79
CA GLY A 57 10.35 -3.75 -9.38
C GLY A 57 9.45 -3.37 -8.21
N LEU A 58 9.49 -2.13 -7.74
CA LEU A 58 8.50 -1.63 -6.80
C LEU A 58 7.13 -1.57 -7.49
N GLY A 59 6.17 -2.37 -7.02
CA GLY A 59 4.81 -2.41 -7.54
C GLY A 59 3.86 -1.44 -6.85
N GLY A 60 4.22 -0.93 -5.67
CA GLY A 60 3.42 0.03 -4.93
C GLY A 60 4.03 0.41 -3.58
N ILE A 61 3.50 1.49 -3.01
CA ILE A 61 3.80 1.93 -1.65
C ILE A 61 2.57 1.73 -0.78
N PHE A 62 2.77 1.32 0.46
CA PHE A 62 1.75 1.30 1.50
C PHE A 62 2.15 2.21 2.65
N ILE A 63 1.28 3.12 3.06
CA ILE A 63 1.50 3.98 4.22
C ILE A 63 0.71 3.42 5.41
N GLY A 64 1.41 3.17 6.52
CA GLY A 64 0.81 2.79 7.80
C GLY A 64 0.75 4.00 8.75
N PRO A 65 -0.38 4.73 8.86
CA PRO A 65 -0.39 5.99 9.62
C PRO A 65 -0.10 5.82 11.10
N SER A 66 -0.53 4.70 11.70
CA SER A 66 -0.31 4.41 13.13
C SER A 66 1.17 4.25 13.45
N ASP A 67 1.87 3.40 12.70
CA ASP A 67 3.30 3.16 12.88
C ASP A 67 4.13 4.38 12.48
N LEU A 68 3.73 5.09 11.41
CA LEU A 68 4.35 6.36 11.03
C LEU A 68 4.25 7.41 12.15
N SER A 69 3.07 7.57 12.75
CA SER A 69 2.89 8.50 13.87
C SER A 69 3.75 8.13 15.07
N THR A 70 3.87 6.83 15.37
CA THR A 70 4.71 6.32 16.45
C THR A 70 6.19 6.59 16.17
N SER A 71 6.66 6.30 14.95
CA SER A 71 8.05 6.56 14.54
C SER A 71 8.40 8.04 14.59
N MET A 72 7.45 8.93 14.27
CA MET A 72 7.63 10.38 14.31
C MET A 72 7.46 10.99 15.71
N GLY A 73 7.09 10.18 16.72
CA GLY A 73 6.91 10.65 18.10
C GLY A 73 5.57 11.35 18.38
N TYR A 74 4.55 11.10 17.56
CA TYR A 74 3.20 11.63 17.74
C TYR A 74 2.24 10.58 18.31
N ALA A 75 1.36 11.01 19.22
CA ALA A 75 0.38 10.11 19.85
C ALA A 75 -0.80 9.75 18.95
N SER A 76 -0.94 10.39 17.78
CA SER A 76 -2.09 10.21 16.89
C SER A 76 -1.68 10.27 15.42
N PRO A 77 -2.23 9.39 14.57
CA PRO A 77 -2.07 9.48 13.12
C PRO A 77 -2.77 10.69 12.50
N ALA A 78 -3.60 11.42 13.27
CA ALA A 78 -4.25 12.65 12.84
C ALA A 78 -3.42 13.92 13.15
N ALA A 79 -2.21 13.77 13.69
CA ALA A 79 -1.32 14.92 13.92
C ALA A 79 -0.94 15.58 12.57
N PRO A 80 -0.94 16.92 12.47
CA PRO A 80 -0.65 17.61 11.21
C PRO A 80 0.67 17.20 10.56
N GLN A 81 1.70 16.95 11.37
CA GLN A 81 3.02 16.54 10.87
C GLN A 81 3.01 15.13 10.28
N VAL A 82 2.16 14.24 10.80
CA VAL A 82 1.96 12.90 10.22
C VAL A 82 1.22 13.02 8.89
N GLU A 83 0.23 13.91 8.81
CA GLU A 83 -0.47 14.20 7.56
C GLU A 83 0.49 14.78 6.50
N GLU A 84 1.37 15.71 6.87
CA GLU A 84 2.41 16.25 5.98
C GLU A 84 3.32 15.15 5.43
N ALA A 85 3.73 14.20 6.28
CA ALA A 85 4.52 13.05 5.84
C ALA A 85 3.74 12.10 4.91
N ILE A 86 2.45 11.85 5.21
CA ILE A 86 1.55 11.08 4.34
C ILE A 86 1.46 11.73 2.95
N GLN A 87 1.25 13.05 2.90
CA GLN A 87 1.14 13.78 1.64
C GLN A 87 2.48 13.82 0.88
N ARG A 88 3.62 13.94 1.56
CA ARG A 88 4.94 13.81 0.93
C ARG A 88 5.10 12.47 0.21
N VAL A 89 4.73 11.37 0.89
CA VAL A 89 4.84 10.03 0.31
C VAL A 89 3.84 9.83 -0.83
N LEU A 90 2.60 10.30 -0.69
CA LEU A 90 1.61 10.27 -1.76
C LEU A 90 2.08 11.05 -2.98
N GLN A 91 2.63 12.25 -2.80
CA GLN A 91 3.09 13.08 -3.91
C GLN A 91 4.19 12.38 -4.70
N ALA A 92 5.17 11.78 -4.01
CA ALA A 92 6.20 10.98 -4.67
C ALA A 92 5.59 9.82 -5.50
N CYS A 93 4.58 9.15 -4.95
CA CYS A 93 3.84 8.10 -5.66
C CYS A 93 3.16 8.60 -6.93
N LEU A 94 2.47 9.74 -6.85
CA LEU A 94 1.80 10.35 -8.01
C LEU A 94 2.80 10.79 -9.08
N ASP A 95 3.91 11.42 -8.68
CA ASP A 95 4.93 11.94 -9.59
C ASP A 95 5.64 10.83 -10.38
N ASN A 96 5.71 9.62 -9.82
CA ASN A 96 6.36 8.45 -10.44
C ASN A 96 5.37 7.41 -11.00
N ASP A 97 4.06 7.71 -11.00
CA ASP A 97 2.98 6.78 -11.37
C ASP A 97 3.02 5.42 -10.64
N VAL A 98 3.44 5.45 -9.37
CA VAL A 98 3.43 4.28 -8.48
C VAL A 98 2.13 4.28 -7.66
N PRO A 99 1.36 3.18 -7.63
CA PRO A 99 0.16 3.11 -6.78
C PRO A 99 0.50 3.29 -5.30
N CYS A 100 -0.17 4.25 -4.66
CA CYS A 100 -0.07 4.48 -3.23
C CYS A 100 -1.28 3.87 -2.50
N ALA A 101 -1.00 3.24 -1.37
CA ALA A 101 -1.95 2.61 -0.48
C ALA A 101 -1.93 3.21 0.92
N ILE A 102 -3.07 3.19 1.62
CA ILE A 102 -3.18 3.68 3.00
C ILE A 102 -4.29 3.00 3.78
N THR A 103 -4.05 2.79 5.08
CA THR A 103 -5.11 2.45 6.04
C THR A 103 -5.86 3.70 6.47
N THR A 104 -7.18 3.69 6.32
CA THR A 104 -8.05 4.84 6.59
C THR A 104 -9.35 4.42 7.30
N GLY A 105 -10.17 5.40 7.67
CA GLY A 105 -11.44 5.18 8.36
C GLY A 105 -12.58 5.98 7.76
N GLN A 106 -13.77 5.84 8.35
CA GLN A 106 -15.01 6.45 7.82
C GLN A 106 -14.93 7.97 7.66
N GLY A 107 -14.07 8.65 8.44
CA GLY A 107 -13.95 10.11 8.42
C GLY A 107 -13.02 10.65 7.36
N SER A 108 -12.26 9.80 6.66
CA SER A 108 -11.23 10.23 5.71
C SER A 108 -11.14 9.36 4.45
N VAL A 109 -11.90 8.27 4.34
CA VAL A 109 -11.84 7.35 3.19
C VAL A 109 -12.13 8.05 1.86
N GLN A 110 -13.11 8.97 1.83
CA GLN A 110 -13.46 9.71 0.62
C GLN A 110 -12.32 10.65 0.22
N ASP A 111 -11.84 11.46 1.17
CA ASP A 111 -10.69 12.35 0.96
C ASP A 111 -9.46 11.59 0.47
N ARG A 112 -9.15 10.40 1.01
CA ARG A 112 -8.01 9.59 0.54
C ARG A 112 -8.18 9.16 -0.93
N ILE A 113 -9.39 8.78 -1.33
CA ILE A 113 -9.66 8.42 -2.72
C ILE A 113 -9.52 9.66 -3.61
N GLU A 114 -10.08 10.80 -3.21
CA GLU A 114 -9.99 12.07 -3.94
C GLU A 114 -8.54 12.58 -4.08
N GLN A 115 -7.71 12.37 -3.04
CA GLN A 115 -6.28 12.68 -3.05
C GLN A 115 -5.48 11.82 -4.04
N GLY A 116 -6.01 10.66 -4.47
CA GLY A 116 -5.38 9.78 -5.46
C GLY A 116 -4.81 8.48 -4.91
N PHE A 117 -5.10 8.12 -3.65
CA PHE A 117 -4.78 6.77 -3.17
C PHE A 117 -5.57 5.72 -3.96
N ARG A 118 -4.86 4.73 -4.52
CA ARG A 118 -5.45 3.71 -5.41
C ARG A 118 -5.84 2.43 -4.66
N PHE A 119 -5.30 2.23 -3.46
CA PHE A 119 -5.62 1.09 -2.60
C PHE A 119 -5.85 1.55 -1.16
N VAL A 120 -7.11 1.59 -0.74
CA VAL A 120 -7.50 2.02 0.62
C VAL A 120 -7.97 0.82 1.42
N THR A 121 -7.39 0.61 2.59
CA THR A 121 -7.83 -0.41 3.54
C THR A 121 -8.66 0.24 4.65
N VAL A 122 -9.70 -0.46 5.08
CA VAL A 122 -10.58 -0.03 6.17
C VAL A 122 -10.80 -1.17 7.15
N GLY A 123 -10.87 -0.83 8.44
CA GLY A 123 -10.99 -1.83 9.51
C GLY A 123 -9.65 -2.37 9.98
N ALA A 124 -9.72 -3.35 10.88
CA ALA A 124 -8.57 -3.99 11.52
C ALA A 124 -8.93 -5.47 11.81
N ASP A 125 -8.02 -6.19 12.47
CA ASP A 125 -8.10 -7.63 12.75
C ASP A 125 -9.40 -8.09 13.45
N GLY A 126 -10.13 -7.17 14.11
CA GLY A 126 -11.43 -7.42 14.73
C GLY A 126 -12.62 -7.57 13.76
N GLY A 127 -12.39 -7.45 12.45
CA GLY A 127 -13.43 -7.60 11.42
C GLY A 127 -14.20 -6.31 11.09
N LEU A 128 -15.30 -6.47 10.33
CA LEU A 128 -16.13 -5.37 9.84
C LEU A 128 -17.08 -4.84 10.92
N ASN A 129 -16.56 -4.05 11.87
CA ASN A 129 -17.41 -3.29 12.78
C ASN A 129 -18.20 -2.21 12.03
N SER A 130 -19.11 -1.50 12.72
CA SER A 130 -19.96 -0.47 12.10
C SER A 130 -19.16 0.63 11.41
N GLY A 131 -18.05 1.07 12.02
CA GLY A 131 -17.17 2.09 11.45
C GLY A 131 -16.46 1.61 10.18
N ALA A 132 -15.91 0.39 10.20
CA ALA A 132 -15.26 -0.22 9.03
C ALA A 132 -16.27 -0.48 7.90
N SER A 133 -17.47 -0.95 8.22
CA SER A 133 -18.55 -1.18 7.26
C SER A 133 -19.00 0.11 6.60
N ASN A 134 -19.13 1.19 7.38
CA ASN A 134 -19.49 2.50 6.85
C ASN A 134 -18.37 3.09 5.99
N ALA A 135 -17.12 2.97 6.40
CA ALA A 135 -15.96 3.39 5.61
C ALA A 135 -15.89 2.64 4.27
N LEU A 136 -16.16 1.34 4.26
CA LEU A 136 -16.21 0.53 3.04
C LEU A 136 -17.28 1.03 2.08
N ARG A 137 -18.50 1.29 2.59
CA ARG A 137 -19.60 1.84 1.77
C ARG A 137 -19.22 3.19 1.15
N LEU A 138 -18.76 4.13 1.97
CA LEU A 138 -18.33 5.46 1.51
C LEU A 138 -17.18 5.38 0.49
N GLY A 139 -16.24 4.47 0.69
CA GLY A 139 -15.13 4.26 -0.24
C GLY A 139 -15.57 3.68 -1.58
N ARG A 140 -16.56 2.78 -1.60
CA ARG A 140 -17.14 2.24 -2.85
C ARG A 140 -17.88 3.31 -3.64
N GLU A 141 -18.70 4.11 -2.95
CA GLU A 141 -19.40 5.27 -3.50
C GLU A 141 -18.41 6.25 -4.16
N ALA A 142 -17.37 6.67 -3.41
CA ALA A 142 -16.35 7.60 -3.90
C ALA A 142 -15.53 7.04 -5.07
N ALA A 143 -15.32 5.73 -5.13
CA ALA A 143 -14.61 5.07 -6.23
C ALA A 143 -15.52 4.74 -7.44
N GLY A 144 -16.83 5.04 -7.38
CA GLY A 144 -17.79 4.73 -8.44
C GLY A 144 -18.01 3.22 -8.65
N ARG A 145 -17.99 2.43 -7.56
CA ARG A 145 -18.07 0.95 -7.60
C ARG A 145 -19.36 0.38 -6.99
N ASP A 146 -20.43 1.16 -6.96
CA ASP A 146 -21.76 0.71 -6.49
C ASP A 146 -22.54 -0.05 -7.55
#